data_AF-A0A1G2ASM2-F1
#
_entry.id   AF-A0A1G2ASM2-F1
#
_cell.length_a   1.000
_cell.length_b   1.000
_cell.length_c   1.000
_cell.angle_alpha   90.00
_cell.angle_beta   90.00
_cell.angle_gamma   90.00
#
_symmetry.space_group_name_H-M   'P 1'
#
loop_
_entity.id
_entity.type
_entity.pdbx_description
1 polymer ?
#
loop_
_entity_poly.entity_id
_entity_poly.type
_entity_poly.pdbx_seq_one_letter_code
_entity_poly.pdbx_strand_id
1 'polypeptide(L)'
;MHHDIKKFSKVAAQKANTTQTGQTLLEVIIAIGVITVGIIGTIALVITSTKAGNVSQNELIATNLAREGIEVARSIRDNNWLAIEANTPGVTWDQDLFDPAAPGGGLAGFTAIPLFDADNNQWSLDFDANDFITTCTDHTCTQVFRTQDQLHQYADALPPGTSEVPFARLVTLRPICRDENNAEALLEDSSKVCADLANQNGLGAQVKKVGVEIESQVRYRVEQEEATYTLVDRVYNWKPGVVDE
;
A
#
# COMPACT_ATOMS: atom_id res chain seq x y z
N MET A 1 -100.50 -23.85 -32.58
CA MET A 1 -100.16 -22.45 -32.24
C MET A 1 -98.66 -22.41 -32.01
N HIS A 2 -98.00 -21.47 -32.71
CA HIS A 2 -96.57 -21.16 -32.72
C HIS A 2 -95.77 -21.45 -31.44
N HIS A 3 -94.53 -21.95 -31.57
CA HIS A 3 -93.34 -21.08 -31.70
C HIS A 3 -92.04 -21.90 -31.89
N ASP A 4 -91.18 -21.41 -32.78
CA ASP A 4 -89.78 -21.81 -33.02
C ASP A 4 -88.92 -21.95 -31.75
N ILE A 5 -87.81 -22.72 -31.85
CA ILE A 5 -86.45 -22.24 -31.49
C ILE A 5 -85.36 -23.13 -32.15
N LYS A 6 -84.77 -22.53 -33.20
CA LYS A 6 -83.34 -22.40 -33.56
C LYS A 6 -82.35 -23.57 -33.39
N LYS A 7 -81.83 -23.98 -34.57
CA LYS A 7 -80.46 -24.41 -34.91
C LYS A 7 -79.38 -24.01 -33.90
N PHE A 8 -78.55 -24.97 -33.49
CA PHE A 8 -77.14 -24.75 -33.15
C PHE A 8 -76.24 -25.57 -34.06
N SER A 9 -75.45 -24.86 -34.87
CA SER A 9 -74.44 -25.40 -35.77
C SER A 9 -73.24 -25.93 -34.99
N LYS A 10 -72.79 -27.14 -35.34
CA LYS A 10 -71.48 -27.66 -34.93
C LYS A 10 -70.38 -26.73 -35.45
N VAL A 11 -69.74 -25.97 -34.57
CA VAL A 11 -68.46 -25.32 -34.87
C VAL A 11 -67.40 -26.40 -34.80
N ALA A 12 -66.93 -26.83 -35.97
CA ALA A 12 -65.75 -27.68 -36.07
C ALA A 12 -64.54 -26.86 -35.62
N ALA A 13 -63.91 -27.27 -34.52
CA ALA A 13 -62.62 -26.74 -34.10
C ALA A 13 -61.59 -27.08 -35.20
N GLN A 14 -61.25 -26.09 -36.01
CA GLN A 14 -60.23 -26.21 -37.03
C GLN A 14 -58.88 -26.24 -36.32
N LYS A 15 -58.32 -27.45 -36.17
CA LYS A 15 -57.01 -27.68 -35.60
C LYS A 15 -55.99 -27.04 -36.55
N ALA A 16 -55.44 -25.88 -36.16
CA ALA A 16 -54.36 -25.25 -36.89
C ALA A 16 -53.15 -26.21 -36.86
N ASN A 17 -52.85 -26.82 -38.00
CA ASN A 17 -51.59 -27.50 -38.21
C ASN A 17 -50.51 -26.41 -38.18
N THR A 18 -49.79 -26.30 -37.06
CA THR A 18 -48.55 -25.54 -36.97
C THR A 18 -47.54 -26.20 -37.92
N THR A 19 -47.45 -25.71 -39.14
CA THR A 19 -46.41 -26.07 -40.10
C THR A 19 -45.07 -25.76 -39.45
N GLN A 20 -44.28 -26.77 -39.13
CA GLN A 20 -42.88 -26.61 -38.74
C GLN A 20 -42.14 -26.05 -39.94
N THR A 21 -41.89 -24.75 -39.94
CA THR A 21 -41.12 -24.07 -41.00
C THR A 21 -39.66 -24.48 -40.88
N GLY A 22 -39.08 -25.02 -41.96
CA GLY A 22 -37.66 -25.32 -42.00
C GLY A 22 -36.82 -24.06 -41.82
N GLN A 23 -35.72 -24.15 -41.06
CA GLN A 23 -34.77 -23.07 -40.84
C GLN A 23 -34.10 -22.67 -42.16
N THR A 24 -34.05 -21.36 -42.45
CA THR A 24 -33.37 -20.87 -43.66
C THR A 24 -31.86 -20.77 -43.42
N LEU A 25 -31.04 -20.94 -44.47
CA LEU A 25 -29.58 -20.78 -44.36
C LEU A 25 -29.18 -19.38 -43.87
N LEU A 26 -29.96 -18.36 -44.21
CA LEU A 26 -29.78 -16.98 -43.74
C LEU A 26 -29.98 -16.87 -42.21
N GLU A 27 -30.99 -17.55 -41.66
CA GLU A 27 -31.29 -17.54 -40.22
C GLU A 27 -30.14 -18.14 -39.40
N VAL A 28 -29.55 -19.23 -39.89
CA VAL A 28 -28.37 -19.85 -39.25
C VAL A 28 -27.16 -18.90 -39.28
N ILE A 29 -26.91 -18.22 -40.40
CA ILE A 29 -25.81 -17.24 -40.50
C ILE A 29 -26.00 -16.09 -39.52
N ILE A 30 -27.23 -15.57 -39.42
CA ILE A 30 -27.56 -14.50 -38.47
C ILE A 30 -27.40 -15.01 -37.03
N ALA A 31 -27.89 -16.21 -36.72
CA ALA A 31 -27.77 -16.80 -35.39
C ALA A 31 -26.31 -16.98 -34.98
N ILE A 32 -25.46 -17.51 -35.86
CA ILE A 32 -24.01 -17.62 -35.63
C ILE A 32 -23.40 -16.24 -35.42
N GLY A 33 -23.76 -15.24 -36.23
CA GLY A 33 -23.28 -13.86 -36.08
C GLY A 33 -23.62 -13.23 -34.73
N VAL A 34 -24.84 -13.46 -34.21
CA VAL A 34 -25.24 -12.98 -32.89
C VAL A 34 -24.44 -13.70 -31.79
N ILE A 35 -24.28 -15.01 -31.91
CA ILE A 35 -23.53 -15.82 -30.95
C ILE A 35 -22.05 -15.39 -30.91
N THR A 36 -21.41 -15.15 -32.06
CA THR A 36 -20.00 -14.76 -32.11
C THR A 36 -19.77 -13.39 -31.48
N VAL A 37 -20.64 -12.40 -31.76
CA VAL A 37 -20.58 -11.08 -31.10
C VAL A 37 -20.76 -11.22 -29.58
N GLY A 38 -21.71 -12.04 -29.14
CA GLY A 38 -21.91 -12.33 -27.72
C GLY A 38 -20.68 -12.93 -27.05
N ILE A 39 -20.05 -13.93 -27.68
CA ILE A 39 -18.84 -14.59 -27.16
C ILE A 39 -17.69 -13.58 -27.05
N ILE A 40 -17.44 -12.78 -28.08
CA ILE A 40 -16.37 -11.77 -28.05
C ILE A 40 -16.59 -10.77 -26.90
N GLY A 41 -17.84 -10.30 -26.73
CA GLY A 41 -18.21 -9.41 -25.63
C GLY A 41 -17.92 -10.01 -24.25
N THR A 42 -18.28 -11.28 -24.05
CA THR A 42 -18.02 -11.97 -22.77
C THR A 42 -16.52 -12.15 -22.49
N ILE A 43 -15.72 -12.50 -23.50
CA ILE A 43 -14.26 -12.67 -23.34
C ILE A 43 -13.60 -11.33 -22.99
N ALA A 44 -13.99 -10.25 -23.67
CA ALA A 44 -13.48 -8.92 -23.38
C ALA A 44 -13.79 -8.48 -21.93
N LEU A 45 -15.00 -8.78 -21.44
CA LEU A 45 -15.38 -8.51 -20.06
C LEU A 45 -14.54 -9.32 -19.06
N VAL A 46 -14.29 -10.61 -19.32
CA VAL A 46 -13.48 -11.46 -18.43
C VAL A 46 -12.03 -10.95 -18.35
N ILE A 47 -11.45 -10.53 -19.48
CA ILE A 47 -10.09 -9.98 -19.52
C ILE A 47 -10.01 -8.69 -18.71
N THR A 48 -10.93 -7.77 -18.94
CA THR A 48 -10.95 -6.47 -18.23
C THR A 48 -11.24 -6.63 -16.75
N SER A 49 -12.16 -7.52 -16.37
CA SER A 49 -12.46 -7.84 -14.97
C SER A 49 -11.27 -8.46 -14.25
N THR A 50 -10.54 -9.38 -14.89
CA THR A 50 -9.35 -10.00 -14.32
C THR A 50 -8.23 -8.97 -14.12
N LYS A 51 -8.01 -8.10 -15.12
CA LYS A 51 -7.03 -7.00 -15.02
C LYS A 51 -7.36 -6.06 -13.85
N ALA A 52 -8.63 -5.65 -13.74
CA ALA A 52 -9.08 -4.79 -12.63
C ALA A 52 -8.89 -5.46 -11.26
N GLY A 53 -9.14 -6.78 -11.18
CA GLY A 53 -8.91 -7.56 -9.96
C GLY A 53 -7.44 -7.56 -9.53
N ASN A 54 -6.52 -7.81 -10.46
CA ASN A 54 -5.07 -7.81 -10.17
C ASN A 54 -4.57 -6.43 -9.73
N VAL A 55 -5.03 -5.35 -10.39
CA VAL A 55 -4.67 -3.97 -9.99
C VAL A 55 -5.16 -3.68 -8.57
N SER A 56 -6.42 -4.03 -8.27
CA SER A 56 -7.01 -3.83 -6.94
C SER A 56 -6.27 -4.63 -5.86
N GLN A 57 -5.84 -5.86 -6.18
CA GLN A 57 -5.04 -6.68 -5.27
C GLN A 57 -3.69 -6.04 -4.97
N ASN A 58 -2.97 -5.56 -5.99
CA ASN A 58 -1.67 -4.93 -5.81
C ASN A 58 -1.77 -3.63 -5.01
N GLU A 59 -2.80 -2.82 -5.27
CA GLU A 59 -3.06 -1.59 -4.51
C GLU A 59 -3.37 -1.89 -3.04
N LEU A 60 -4.13 -2.95 -2.75
CA LEU A 60 -4.42 -3.38 -1.38
C LEU A 60 -3.14 -3.84 -0.66
N ILE A 61 -2.28 -4.62 -1.33
CA ILE A 61 -1.00 -5.08 -0.77
C ILE A 61 -0.09 -3.87 -0.51
N ALA A 62 0.06 -2.96 -1.48
CA ALA A 62 0.87 -1.76 -1.33
C ALA A 62 0.37 -0.86 -0.19
N THR A 63 -0.94 -0.69 -0.07
CA THR A 63 -1.57 0.07 1.01
C THR A 63 -1.28 -0.56 2.38
N ASN A 64 -1.38 -1.88 2.50
CA ASN A 64 -1.11 -2.58 3.75
C ASN A 64 0.38 -2.54 4.13
N LEU A 65 1.28 -2.73 3.15
CA LEU A 65 2.72 -2.61 3.37
C LEU A 65 3.13 -1.19 3.81
N ALA A 66 2.49 -0.17 3.25
CA ALA A 66 2.73 1.22 3.65
C ALA A 66 2.20 1.53 5.05
N ARG A 67 1.00 1.02 5.39
CA ARG A 67 0.46 1.10 6.75
C ARG A 67 1.38 0.43 7.77
N GLU A 68 1.84 -0.78 7.46
CA GLU A 68 2.79 -1.51 8.30
C GLU A 68 4.06 -0.70 8.54
N GLY A 69 4.64 -0.05 7.53
CA GLY A 69 5.80 0.82 7.69
C GLY A 69 5.59 1.96 8.70
N ILE A 70 4.38 2.53 8.76
CA ILE A 70 4.01 3.54 9.76
C ILE A 70 3.84 2.90 11.15
N GLU A 71 3.19 1.74 11.23
CA GLU A 71 3.03 1.03 12.51
C GLU A 71 4.37 0.57 13.10
N VAL A 72 5.37 0.25 12.28
CA VAL A 72 6.74 -0.05 12.73
C VAL A 72 7.33 1.15 13.46
N ALA A 73 7.31 2.32 12.85
CA ALA A 73 7.83 3.54 13.47
C ALA A 73 7.05 3.91 14.76
N ARG A 74 5.72 3.73 14.77
CA ARG A 74 4.92 3.92 16.00
C ARG A 74 5.27 2.90 17.09
N SER A 75 5.45 1.64 16.72
CA SER A 75 5.81 0.57 17.66
C SER A 75 7.15 0.86 18.33
N ILE A 76 8.17 1.27 17.56
CA ILE A 76 9.48 1.68 18.09
C ILE A 76 9.32 2.83 19.08
N ARG A 77 8.63 3.91 18.67
CA ARG A 77 8.34 5.07 19.53
C ARG A 77 7.63 4.68 20.84
N ASP A 78 6.61 3.83 20.73
CA ASP A 78 5.79 3.45 21.89
C ASP A 78 6.57 2.52 22.83
N ASN A 79 7.44 1.67 22.30
CA ASN A 79 8.38 0.88 23.10
C ASN A 79 9.37 1.77 23.86
N ASN A 80 9.91 2.82 23.21
CA ASN A 80 10.75 3.81 23.87
C ASN A 80 10.00 4.51 25.02
N TRP A 81 8.72 4.82 24.81
CA TRP A 81 7.89 5.38 25.86
C TRP A 81 7.74 4.45 27.06
N LEU A 82 7.47 3.16 26.83
CA LEU A 82 7.41 2.17 27.89
C LEU A 82 8.72 2.06 28.65
N ALA A 83 9.87 2.12 27.96
CA ALA A 83 11.19 2.11 28.58
C ALA A 83 11.43 3.36 29.45
N ILE A 84 10.99 4.54 29.00
CA ILE A 84 11.05 5.79 29.77
C ILE A 84 10.17 5.69 31.02
N GLU A 85 8.95 5.14 30.91
CA GLU A 85 8.06 4.92 32.06
C GLU A 85 8.62 3.91 33.06
N ALA A 86 9.40 2.94 32.58
CA ALA A 86 10.14 2.00 33.41
C ALA A 86 11.40 2.61 34.07
N ASN A 87 11.69 3.90 33.85
CA ASN A 87 12.89 4.60 34.30
C ASN A 87 14.20 4.00 33.76
N THR A 88 14.18 3.46 32.54
CA THR A 88 15.40 3.04 31.85
C THR A 88 16.27 4.27 31.57
N PRO A 89 17.52 4.34 32.09
CA PRO A 89 18.36 5.53 31.89
C PRO A 89 18.76 5.72 30.42
N GLY A 90 18.72 6.96 29.94
CA GLY A 90 19.28 7.34 28.63
C GLY A 90 18.42 7.01 27.41
N VAL A 91 17.19 6.52 27.59
CA VAL A 91 16.26 6.28 26.48
C VAL A 91 15.52 7.58 26.14
N THR A 92 15.56 7.98 24.87
CA THR A 92 14.72 9.06 24.33
C THR A 92 13.53 8.48 23.58
N TRP A 93 12.47 9.26 23.41
CA TRP A 93 11.22 8.78 22.79
C TRP A 93 11.38 8.41 21.31
N ASP A 94 12.38 9.00 20.67
CA ASP A 94 12.70 8.90 19.26
C ASP A 94 13.96 8.07 18.98
N GLN A 95 14.47 7.36 20.00
CA GLN A 95 15.55 6.42 19.83
C GLN A 95 15.21 5.40 18.73
N ASP A 96 16.18 5.10 17.87
CA ASP A 96 16.06 4.15 16.75
C ASP A 96 15.03 4.55 15.67
N LEU A 97 14.58 5.82 15.64
CA LEU A 97 13.75 6.37 14.54
C LEU A 97 14.55 7.10 13.45
N PHE A 98 15.82 7.42 13.71
CA PHE A 98 16.74 8.00 12.75
C PHE A 98 18.17 7.66 13.16
N ASP A 99 19.07 7.63 12.18
CA ASP A 99 20.50 7.44 12.41
C ASP A 99 21.28 8.64 11.85
N PRO A 100 21.70 9.60 12.70
CA PRO A 100 22.48 10.74 12.24
C PRO A 100 23.89 10.35 11.77
N ALA A 101 24.34 9.12 12.08
CA ALA A 101 25.61 8.58 11.62
C ALA A 101 25.50 7.84 10.27
N ALA A 102 24.30 7.65 9.73
CA ALA A 102 24.11 6.98 8.45
C ALA A 102 24.87 7.72 7.33
N PRO A 103 25.65 6.99 6.50
CA PRO A 103 26.43 7.60 5.43
C PRO A 103 25.52 8.16 4.33
N GLY A 104 25.71 9.43 3.95
CA GLY A 104 25.10 9.97 2.72
C GLY A 104 24.62 11.42 2.76
N GLY A 105 24.46 12.05 3.94
CA GLY A 105 23.86 13.39 4.05
C GLY A 105 22.44 13.47 3.47
N GLY A 106 21.79 14.64 3.56
CA GLY A 106 20.41 14.77 3.07
C GLY A 106 19.45 13.85 3.84
N LEU A 107 18.71 12.98 3.16
CA LEU A 107 17.74 12.09 3.82
C LEU A 107 18.32 10.74 4.28
N ALA A 108 19.62 10.51 4.12
CA ALA A 108 20.24 9.20 4.39
C ALA A 108 19.97 8.69 5.82
N GLY A 109 20.13 9.54 6.84
CA GLY A 109 19.86 9.19 8.23
C GLY A 109 18.38 9.19 8.63
N PHE A 110 17.51 9.57 7.70
CA PHE A 110 16.06 9.56 7.89
C PHE A 110 15.40 8.44 7.10
N THR A 111 16.13 7.70 6.29
CA THR A 111 15.53 6.75 5.35
C THR A 111 15.97 5.34 5.67
N ALA A 112 15.01 4.45 5.82
CA ALA A 112 15.26 3.09 6.30
C ALA A 112 14.32 2.07 5.67
N ILE A 113 14.72 0.81 5.77
CA ILE A 113 13.85 -0.34 5.57
C ILE A 113 13.39 -0.89 6.92
N PRO A 114 12.11 -1.25 7.08
CA PRO A 114 11.63 -1.99 8.24
C PRO A 114 12.01 -3.46 8.15
N LEU A 115 12.65 -3.96 9.21
CA LEU A 115 13.05 -5.36 9.36
C LEU A 115 12.26 -6.01 10.51
N PHE A 116 11.87 -7.26 10.31
CA PHE A 116 11.20 -8.05 11.32
C PHE A 116 12.09 -9.19 11.79
N ASP A 117 12.46 -9.15 13.07
CA ASP A 117 13.10 -10.26 13.77
C ASP A 117 12.01 -11.18 14.35
N ALA A 118 11.81 -12.32 13.69
CA ALA A 118 10.82 -13.31 14.11
C ALA A 118 11.20 -14.06 15.40
N ASP A 119 12.48 -14.16 15.73
CA ASP A 119 12.94 -14.86 16.93
C ASP A 119 12.64 -14.03 18.18
N ASN A 120 12.81 -12.71 18.08
CA ASN A 120 12.53 -11.76 19.16
C ASN A 120 11.13 -11.12 19.06
N ASN A 121 10.40 -11.34 17.97
CA ASN A 121 9.15 -10.67 17.64
C ASN A 121 9.28 -9.14 17.74
N GLN A 122 10.35 -8.61 17.15
CA GLN A 122 10.72 -7.21 17.22
C GLN A 122 10.86 -6.62 15.83
N TRP A 123 10.43 -5.37 15.71
CA TRP A 123 10.64 -4.55 14.54
C TRP A 123 11.81 -3.62 14.77
N SER A 124 12.67 -3.50 13.75
CA SER A 124 13.75 -2.52 13.71
C SER A 124 13.73 -1.77 12.38
N LEU A 125 14.49 -0.67 12.33
CA LEU A 125 14.74 0.10 11.13
C LEU A 125 16.22 -0.02 10.78
N ASP A 126 16.51 -0.35 9.53
CA ASP A 126 17.86 -0.37 8.98
C ASP A 126 18.04 0.82 8.03
N PHE A 127 18.97 1.71 8.40
CA PHE A 127 19.27 2.96 7.71
C PHE A 127 20.40 2.82 6.68
N ASP A 128 21.05 1.65 6.56
CA ASP A 128 22.05 1.41 5.52
C ASP A 128 21.38 1.36 4.13
N ALA A 129 20.13 0.90 4.08
CA ALA A 129 19.29 0.87 2.89
C ALA A 129 18.42 2.11 2.76
N ASN A 130 19.06 3.23 2.36
CA ASN A 130 18.42 4.54 2.34
C ASN A 130 17.84 4.97 0.98
N ASP A 131 17.79 4.07 -0.02
CA ASP A 131 17.22 4.34 -1.33
C ASP A 131 16.67 3.08 -2.04
N PHE A 132 15.97 3.27 -3.15
CA PHE A 132 15.39 2.17 -3.95
C PHE A 132 16.39 1.45 -4.88
N ILE A 133 17.69 1.75 -4.79
CA ILE A 133 18.71 1.15 -5.67
C ILE A 133 19.80 0.38 -4.89
N THR A 134 19.87 0.57 -3.57
CA THR A 134 20.86 -0.02 -2.69
C THR A 134 20.71 -1.54 -2.67
N THR A 135 21.85 -2.21 -2.89
CA THR A 135 21.98 -3.67 -2.89
C THR A 135 22.77 -4.10 -1.67
N CYS A 136 22.24 -5.03 -0.90
CA CYS A 136 22.86 -5.59 0.29
C CYS A 136 23.13 -7.08 0.09
N THR A 137 24.39 -7.47 0.34
CA THR A 137 24.96 -8.81 0.10
C THR A 137 24.80 -9.33 -1.34
N ASP A 138 23.58 -9.66 -1.76
CA ASP A 138 23.21 -10.30 -3.02
C ASP A 138 21.82 -9.88 -3.57
N HIS A 139 21.10 -8.97 -2.90
CA HIS A 139 19.75 -8.53 -3.28
C HIS A 139 19.50 -7.04 -3.00
N THR A 140 18.45 -6.45 -3.57
CA THR A 140 18.06 -5.07 -3.28
C THR A 140 17.37 -4.99 -1.92
N CYS A 141 17.90 -4.19 -0.99
CA CYS A 141 17.40 -4.15 0.39
C CYS A 141 15.96 -3.61 0.51
N THR A 142 15.56 -2.72 -0.40
CA THR A 142 14.19 -2.20 -0.46
C THR A 142 13.20 -3.20 -1.06
N GLN A 143 13.68 -4.29 -1.66
CA GLN A 143 12.82 -5.30 -2.25
C GLN A 143 12.06 -6.06 -1.17
N VAL A 144 10.75 -6.21 -1.39
CA VAL A 144 9.92 -7.07 -0.55
C VAL A 144 10.00 -8.49 -1.10
N PHE A 145 10.10 -9.44 -0.20
CA PHE A 145 10.10 -10.86 -0.51
C PHE A 145 8.98 -11.57 0.21
N ARG A 146 8.59 -12.73 -0.31
CA ARG A 146 7.65 -13.64 0.35
C ARG A 146 8.39 -14.81 0.97
N THR A 147 8.12 -15.06 2.24
CA THR A 147 8.61 -16.22 3.00
C THR A 147 7.45 -16.78 3.83
N GLN A 148 7.09 -18.04 3.62
CA GLN A 148 5.98 -18.71 4.36
C GLN A 148 4.67 -17.89 4.42
N ASP A 149 4.25 -17.32 3.29
CA ASP A 149 3.06 -16.46 3.14
C ASP A 149 3.11 -15.07 3.79
N GLN A 150 4.21 -14.69 4.41
CA GLN A 150 4.43 -13.33 4.90
C GLN A 150 5.32 -12.53 3.94
N LEU A 151 5.15 -11.21 3.96
CA LEU A 151 5.93 -10.28 3.17
C LEU A 151 6.94 -9.59 4.09
N HIS A 152 8.22 -9.72 3.76
CA HIS A 152 9.34 -9.24 4.59
C HIS A 152 10.39 -8.55 3.74
N GLN A 153 11.18 -7.69 4.39
CA GLN A 153 12.43 -7.16 3.84
C GLN A 153 13.59 -7.74 4.64
N TYR A 154 14.75 -7.81 4.01
CA TYR A 154 15.96 -8.37 4.60
C TYR A 154 17.12 -7.41 4.34
N ALA A 155 18.02 -7.30 5.31
CA ALA A 155 19.31 -6.61 5.17
C ALA A 155 20.46 -7.58 4.90
N ASP A 156 20.24 -8.86 5.23
CA ASP A 156 21.19 -9.95 5.12
C ASP A 156 20.74 -11.00 4.10
N ALA A 157 21.58 -12.01 3.88
CA ALA A 157 21.29 -13.09 2.95
C ALA A 157 19.88 -13.69 3.10
N LEU A 158 19.21 -13.87 1.97
CA LEU A 158 17.82 -14.34 1.92
C LEU A 158 17.68 -15.77 2.49
N PRO A 159 16.72 -16.02 3.39
CA PRO A 159 16.43 -17.37 3.88
C PRO A 159 16.02 -18.33 2.74
N PRO A 160 16.29 -19.64 2.86
CA PRO A 160 15.82 -20.63 1.89
C PRO A 160 14.30 -20.62 1.74
N GLY A 161 13.80 -20.74 0.50
CA GLY A 161 12.36 -20.73 0.21
C GLY A 161 11.75 -19.34 0.09
N THR A 162 12.58 -18.30 0.07
CA THR A 162 12.18 -16.91 -0.19
C THR A 162 11.99 -16.67 -1.69
N SER A 163 10.92 -15.97 -2.06
CA SER A 163 10.64 -15.60 -3.44
C SER A 163 10.40 -14.09 -3.59
N GLU A 164 10.93 -13.48 -4.63
CA GLU A 164 10.71 -12.08 -4.95
C GLU A 164 9.23 -11.80 -5.29
N VAL A 165 8.73 -10.65 -4.84
CA VAL A 165 7.39 -10.13 -5.20
C VAL A 165 7.53 -8.77 -5.88
N PRO A 166 6.57 -8.26 -6.66
CA PRO A 166 6.77 -7.03 -7.42
C PRO A 166 6.60 -5.75 -6.58
N PHE A 167 7.10 -5.73 -5.34
CA PHE A 167 6.99 -4.61 -4.40
C PHE A 167 8.37 -4.26 -3.84
N ALA A 168 8.65 -2.96 -3.74
CA ALA A 168 9.75 -2.43 -2.97
C ALA A 168 9.21 -1.40 -1.98
N ARG A 169 9.75 -1.35 -0.76
CA ARG A 169 9.29 -0.47 0.31
C ARG A 169 10.45 0.30 0.93
N LEU A 170 10.19 1.56 1.26
CA LEU A 170 11.11 2.47 1.93
C LEU A 170 10.31 3.34 2.90
N VAL A 171 10.86 3.61 4.08
CA VAL A 171 10.27 4.52 5.07
C VAL A 171 11.21 5.69 5.28
N THR A 172 10.67 6.90 5.24
CA THR A 172 11.41 8.14 5.52
C THR A 172 10.82 8.80 6.77
N LEU A 173 11.65 8.97 7.79
CA LEU A 173 11.35 9.48 9.13
C LEU A 173 11.97 10.86 9.30
N ARG A 174 11.24 11.93 8.98
CA ARG A 174 11.73 13.31 9.08
C ARG A 174 11.36 13.92 10.43
N PRO A 175 12.31 14.40 11.23
CA PRO A 175 12.00 15.16 12.44
C PRO A 175 11.14 16.40 12.14
N ILE A 176 10.09 16.59 12.95
CA ILE A 176 9.24 17.78 12.95
C ILE A 176 9.83 18.76 13.95
N CYS A 177 10.32 19.89 13.45
CA CYS A 177 10.87 20.97 14.24
C CYS A 177 9.80 22.06 14.43
N ARG A 178 9.64 22.56 15.66
CA ARG A 178 8.68 23.61 16.01
C ARG A 178 9.36 24.76 16.75
N ASP A 179 9.00 25.99 16.42
CA ASP A 179 9.51 27.19 17.08
C ASP A 179 8.66 27.66 18.28
N GLU A 180 9.06 28.76 18.91
CA GLU A 180 8.33 29.40 20.01
C GLU A 180 6.95 29.96 19.62
N ASN A 181 6.69 30.17 18.33
CA ASN A 181 5.44 30.68 17.79
C ASN A 181 4.50 29.57 17.28
N ASN A 182 4.89 28.30 17.46
CA ASN A 182 4.22 27.10 16.92
C ASN A 182 4.26 26.96 15.40
N ALA A 183 5.18 27.65 14.71
CA ALA A 183 5.49 27.33 13.32
C ALA A 183 6.24 25.98 13.27
N GLU A 184 5.95 25.16 12.26
CA GLU A 184 6.58 23.84 12.07
C GLU A 184 7.30 23.77 10.72
N ALA A 185 8.45 23.11 10.71
CA ALA A 185 9.14 22.69 9.49
C ALA A 185 9.72 21.30 9.67
N LEU A 186 9.88 20.58 8.56
CA LEU A 186 10.55 19.29 8.54
C LEU A 186 12.07 19.50 8.43
N LEU A 187 12.81 18.63 9.11
CA LEU A 187 14.25 18.52 8.94
C LEU A 187 14.53 17.66 7.70
N GLU A 188 15.15 18.26 6.68
CA GLU A 188 15.42 17.63 5.38
C GLU A 188 16.90 17.22 5.20
N ASP A 189 17.70 17.35 6.27
CA ASP A 189 19.12 17.04 6.28
C ASP A 189 19.50 16.35 7.59
N SER A 190 19.85 15.06 7.51
CA SER A 190 20.19 14.20 8.64
C SER A 190 21.53 14.55 9.29
N SER A 191 22.31 15.44 8.69
CA SER A 191 23.52 16.00 9.31
C SER A 191 23.23 17.17 10.28
N LYS A 192 21.98 17.63 10.33
CA LYS A 192 21.54 18.75 11.15
C LYS A 192 20.65 18.31 12.30
N VAL A 193 20.45 19.21 13.25
CA VAL A 193 19.44 19.10 14.31
C VAL A 193 18.42 20.24 14.20
N CYS A 194 17.28 20.13 14.87
CA CYS A 194 16.24 21.17 14.81
C CYS A 194 16.74 22.57 15.23
N ALA A 195 17.72 22.66 16.13
CA ALA A 195 18.32 23.92 16.53
C ALA A 195 19.02 24.65 15.36
N ASP A 196 19.52 23.91 14.36
CA ASP A 196 20.16 24.49 13.17
C ASP A 196 19.16 25.22 12.25
N LEU A 197 17.85 25.02 12.45
CA LEU A 197 16.80 25.69 11.70
C LEU A 197 16.39 27.04 12.33
N ALA A 198 17.06 27.49 13.39
CA ALA A 198 16.77 28.78 14.00
C ALA A 198 16.87 29.92 12.95
N ASN A 199 15.80 30.71 12.82
CA ASN A 199 15.63 31.78 11.84
C ASN A 199 15.67 31.32 10.36
N GLN A 200 15.41 30.04 10.09
CA GLN A 200 15.35 29.46 8.75
C GLN A 200 14.00 28.80 8.51
N ASN A 201 13.63 28.54 7.25
CA ASN A 201 12.40 27.81 6.88
C ASN A 201 11.11 28.36 7.51
N GLY A 202 11.07 29.65 7.82
CA GLY A 202 9.91 30.29 8.48
C GLY A 202 9.82 30.07 10.00
N LEU A 203 10.86 29.50 10.62
CA LEU A 203 10.95 29.28 12.06
C LEU A 203 11.64 30.45 12.78
N GLY A 204 11.24 30.68 14.03
CA GLY A 204 11.80 31.63 14.97
C GLY A 204 13.18 31.24 15.52
N ALA A 205 13.57 31.88 16.63
CA ALA A 205 14.92 31.75 17.17
C ALA A 205 15.09 30.55 18.10
N GLN A 206 14.00 29.99 18.65
CA GLN A 206 14.00 28.88 19.59
C GLN A 206 13.26 27.70 18.98
N VAL A 207 14.01 26.85 18.28
CA VAL A 207 13.47 25.69 17.57
C VAL A 207 13.79 24.41 18.33
N LYS A 208 12.79 23.56 18.51
CA LYS A 208 12.93 22.24 19.14
C LYS A 208 12.25 21.16 18.31
N LYS A 209 12.72 19.92 18.44
CA LYS A 209 12.06 18.74 17.89
C LYS A 209 10.77 18.47 18.68
N VAL A 210 9.68 18.15 17.99
CA VAL A 210 8.38 17.86 18.64
C VAL A 210 7.71 16.61 18.11
N GLY A 211 8.24 16.00 17.05
CA GLY A 211 7.62 14.86 16.39
C GLY A 211 8.48 14.32 15.26
N VAL A 212 7.95 13.34 14.56
CA VAL A 212 8.50 12.75 13.34
C VAL A 212 7.35 12.62 12.34
N GLU A 213 7.58 13.04 11.10
CA GLU A 213 6.74 12.70 9.97
C GLU A 213 7.27 11.40 9.37
N ILE A 214 6.40 10.42 9.24
CA ILE A 214 6.70 9.11 8.70
C ILE A 214 6.06 9.05 7.31
N GLU A 215 6.89 8.97 6.29
CA GLU A 215 6.48 8.76 4.91
C GLU A 215 6.84 7.32 4.52
N SER A 216 5.84 6.47 4.33
CA SER A 216 6.05 5.11 3.82
C SER A 216 5.72 5.04 2.33
N GLN A 217 6.74 4.75 1.53
CA GLN A 217 6.62 4.59 0.09
C GLN A 217 6.70 3.12 -0.29
N VAL A 218 5.76 2.67 -1.11
CA VAL A 218 5.77 1.33 -1.71
C VAL A 218 5.70 1.47 -3.23
N ARG A 219 6.75 1.01 -3.92
CA ARG A 219 6.83 0.95 -5.38
C ARG A 219 6.44 -0.43 -5.85
N TYR A 220 5.65 -0.52 -6.91
CA TYR A 220 5.28 -1.79 -7.52
C TYR A 220 5.05 -1.64 -9.02
N ARG A 221 5.20 -2.74 -9.76
CA ARG A 221 4.97 -2.72 -11.21
C ARG A 221 3.57 -3.19 -11.56
N VAL A 222 2.91 -2.43 -12.42
CA VAL A 222 1.67 -2.81 -13.10
C VAL A 222 1.97 -2.88 -14.60
N GLU A 223 2.00 -4.09 -15.15
CA GLU A 223 2.40 -4.35 -16.54
C GLU A 223 3.84 -3.85 -16.84
N GLN A 224 3.99 -2.67 -17.45
CA GLN A 224 5.28 -2.03 -17.75
C GLN A 224 5.45 -0.66 -17.08
N GLU A 225 4.49 -0.23 -16.26
CA GLU A 225 4.55 1.05 -15.56
C GLU A 225 4.87 0.82 -14.08
N GLU A 226 5.74 1.67 -13.53
CA GLU A 226 5.99 1.72 -12.09
C GLU A 226 4.93 2.61 -11.43
N ALA A 227 4.18 2.02 -10.51
CA ALA A 227 3.27 2.71 -9.62
C ALA A 227 3.95 2.91 -8.26
N THR A 228 3.67 4.05 -7.61
CA THR A 228 4.12 4.33 -6.26
C THR A 228 2.90 4.66 -5.41
N TYR A 229 2.77 3.97 -4.28
CA TYR A 229 1.83 4.31 -3.22
C TYR A 229 2.60 4.96 -2.08
N THR A 230 2.16 6.13 -1.62
CA THR A 230 2.77 6.85 -0.51
C THR A 230 1.72 7.08 0.57
N LEU A 231 2.06 6.74 1.80
CA LEU A 231 1.27 7.04 2.98
C LEU A 231 2.12 7.89 3.93
N VAL A 232 1.55 9.00 4.40
CA VAL A 232 2.20 9.91 5.34
C VAL A 232 1.40 9.95 6.63
N ASP A 233 2.09 9.87 7.76
CA ASP A 233 1.54 10.14 9.07
C ASP A 233 2.49 10.98 9.91
N ARG A 234 1.97 11.67 10.92
CA ARG A 234 2.77 12.49 11.84
C ARG A 234 2.58 12.02 13.26
N VAL A 235 3.68 11.66 13.89
CA VAL A 235 3.74 11.23 15.27
C VAL A 235 4.43 12.30 16.10
N TYR A 236 3.77 12.76 17.16
CA TYR A 236 4.33 13.79 18.05
C TYR A 236 4.81 13.17 19.36
N ASN A 237 5.77 13.83 20.01
CA ASN A 237 6.06 13.65 21.42
C ASN A 237 4.82 14.11 22.22
N TRP A 238 4.03 13.14 22.68
CA TRP A 238 2.73 13.41 23.29
C TRP A 238 2.81 13.60 24.82
N LYS A 239 3.95 13.31 25.46
CA LYS A 239 4.11 13.39 26.91
C LYS A 239 4.92 14.62 27.33
N PRO A 240 4.32 15.60 28.02
CA PRO A 240 5.04 16.79 28.47
C PRO A 240 6.15 16.44 29.46
N GLY A 241 7.35 16.99 29.28
CA GLY A 241 8.43 16.96 30.28
C GLY A 241 9.48 15.86 30.13
N VAL A 242 9.36 15.01 29.11
CA VAL A 242 10.47 14.14 28.70
C VAL A 242 11.37 14.95 27.79
N VAL A 243 12.66 14.99 28.13
CA VAL A 243 13.66 15.80 27.43
C VAL A 243 13.75 15.38 25.98
N ASP A 244 13.54 16.33 25.07
CA ASP A 244 14.04 16.25 23.71
C ASP A 244 15.53 16.57 23.79
N GLU A 245 16.41 15.57 23.66
CA GLU A 245 17.83 15.84 23.40
C GLU A 245 18.02 16.34 21.96
#